data_AF-A0AAD2EMM0-F1
#
_entry.id   AF-A0AAD2EMM0-F1
#
_cell.length_a   1.000
_cell.length_b   1.000
_cell.length_c   1.000
_cell.angle_alpha   90.00
_cell.angle_beta   90.00
_cell.angle_gamma   90.00
#
_symmetry.space_group_name_H-M   'P 1'
#
loop_
_entity.id
_entity.type
_entity.pdbx_description
1 polymer ?
#
loop_
_entity_poly.entity_id
_entity_poly.type
_entity_poly.pdbx_seq_one_letter_code
_entity_poly.pdbx_strand_id
1 'polypeptide(L)' 'MKPRENDPNHPYVRALKGCGHGRLFTEPCIDCEIVGLIEEYKRAIRTVQRTRNRLRALGVKLPGNTSAALTRREGGK' A
#
# COMPACT_ATOMS: atom_id res chain seq x y z
N MET A 1 9.45 20.78 -25.14
CA MET A 1 9.78 19.76 -24.13
C MET A 1 8.46 19.34 -23.49
N LYS A 2 7.98 18.10 -23.71
CA LYS A 2 6.79 17.63 -22.98
C LYS A 2 7.15 17.59 -21.49
N PRO A 3 6.36 18.20 -20.59
CA PRO A 3 6.60 18.09 -19.16
C PRO A 3 6.69 16.62 -18.76
N ARG A 4 7.65 16.29 -17.88
CA ARG A 4 7.77 14.93 -17.34
C ARG A 4 6.53 14.60 -16.52
N GLU A 5 6.07 13.35 -16.58
CA GLU A 5 5.01 12.84 -15.71
C GLU A 5 5.48 13.01 -14.25
N ASN A 6 4.80 13.87 -13.49
CA ASN A 6 5.17 14.34 -12.15
C ASN A 6 6.23 15.45 -12.05
N ASP A 7 6.31 16.40 -13.00
CA ASP A 7 7.18 17.57 -12.84
C ASP A 7 6.64 18.55 -11.76
N PRO A 8 7.39 18.86 -10.69
CA PRO A 8 7.00 19.88 -9.71
C PRO A 8 6.81 21.28 -10.31
N ASN A 9 7.46 21.55 -11.45
CA ASN A 9 7.34 22.81 -12.17
C ASN A 9 6.16 22.83 -13.15
N HIS A 10 5.36 21.76 -13.22
CA HIS A 10 4.19 21.70 -14.10
C HIS A 10 3.23 22.87 -13.81
N PRO A 11 2.69 23.58 -14.84
CA PRO A 11 1.86 24.77 -14.64
C PRO A 11 0.68 24.54 -13.69
N TYR A 12 0.03 23.37 -13.77
CA TYR A 12 -1.11 23.05 -12.90
C TYR A 12 -0.73 22.82 -11.44
N VAL A 13 0.47 22.28 -11.19
CA VAL A 13 1.00 22.11 -9.82
C VAL A 13 1.36 23.47 -9.25
N ARG A 14 2.12 24.30 -10.00
CA ARG A 14 2.51 25.65 -9.57
C ARG A 14 1.30 26.57 -9.33
N ALA A 15 0.24 26.41 -10.10
CA ALA A 15 -0.99 27.17 -9.96
C ALA A 15 -1.98 26.56 -8.95
N LEU A 16 -1.66 25.42 -8.32
CA LEU A 16 -2.53 24.68 -7.40
C LEU A 16 -3.92 24.38 -8.00
N LYS A 17 -3.98 24.07 -9.30
CA LYS A 17 -5.23 23.79 -10.03
C LYS A 17 -5.36 22.33 -10.45
N GLY A 18 -4.28 21.55 -10.35
CA GLY A 18 -4.25 20.18 -10.82
C GLY A 18 -2.95 19.47 -10.50
N CYS A 19 -2.79 18.26 -11.03
CA CYS A 19 -1.59 17.45 -10.84
C CYS A 19 -0.51 17.75 -11.91
N GLY A 20 0.67 17.14 -11.73
CA GLY A 20 1.79 17.23 -12.66
C GLY A 20 1.59 16.47 -13.98
N HIS A 21 0.48 15.75 -14.14
CA HIS A 21 0.14 14.96 -15.34
C HIS A 21 -0.76 15.70 -16.32
N GLY A 22 -1.05 16.98 -16.09
CA GLY A 22 -1.90 17.75 -17.00
C GLY A 22 -3.41 17.57 -16.77
N ARG A 23 -3.82 17.17 -15.56
CA ARG A 23 -5.23 17.07 -15.18
C ARG A 23 -5.59 18.06 -14.08
N LEU A 24 -6.80 18.63 -14.12
CA LEU A 24 -7.31 19.53 -13.09
C LEU A 24 -7.74 18.75 -11.84
N PHE A 25 -7.75 19.39 -10.67
CA PHE A 25 -8.22 18.76 -9.42
C PHE A 25 -9.71 18.44 -9.41
N THR A 26 -10.49 19.07 -10.29
CA THR A 26 -11.91 18.74 -10.51
C THR A 26 -12.10 17.44 -11.28
N GLU A 27 -11.03 16.86 -11.82
CA GLU A 27 -11.09 15.64 -12.59
C GLU A 27 -10.21 14.55 -11.93
N PRO A 28 -10.67 13.29 -11.78
CA PRO A 28 -9.86 12.16 -11.26
C PRO A 28 -8.60 11.75 -12.08
N CYS A 29 -7.37 12.02 -11.62
CA CYS A 29 -6.14 11.54 -12.27
C CYS A 29 -5.78 10.09 -11.90
N ILE A 30 -5.82 9.18 -12.88
CA ILE A 30 -5.56 7.73 -12.70
C ILE A 30 -4.13 7.48 -12.17
N ASP A 31 -3.12 8.17 -12.69
CA ASP A 31 -1.73 7.97 -12.25
C ASP A 31 -1.53 8.40 -10.78
N CYS A 32 -2.15 9.53 -10.38
CA CYS A 32 -2.15 9.96 -8.98
C CYS A 32 -2.87 8.95 -8.08
N GLU A 33 -3.99 8.38 -8.54
CA GLU A 33 -4.74 7.37 -7.81
C GLU A 33 -3.92 6.09 -7.62
N ILE A 34 -3.25 5.60 -8.66
CA ILE A 34 -2.36 4.43 -8.59
C ILE A 34 -1.25 4.64 -7.56
N VAL A 35 -0.56 5.79 -7.61
CA VAL A 35 0.49 6.10 -6.63
C VAL A 35 -0.06 6.17 -5.21
N GLY A 36 -1.24 6.78 -5.03
CA GLY A 36 -1.94 6.82 -3.75
C GLY A 36 -2.22 5.42 -3.19
N LEU A 37 -2.77 4.54 -4.02
CA LEU A 37 -3.06 3.15 -3.66
C LEU A 37 -1.81 2.33 -3.33
N ILE A 38 -0.70 2.54 -4.05
CA ILE A 38 0.58 1.88 -3.76
C ILE A 38 1.10 2.29 -2.37
N GLU A 39 1.04 3.57 -2.04
CA GLU A 39 1.47 4.07 -0.73
C GLU A 39 0.56 3.58 0.40
N GLU A 40 -0.75 3.55 0.17
CA GLU A 40 -1.72 2.96 1.09
C GLU A 40 -1.42 1.47 1.35
N TYR A 41 -1.19 0.70 0.29
CA TYR A 41 -0.81 -0.71 0.39
C TYR A 41 0.45 -0.93 1.23
N LYS A 42 1.51 -0.13 1.01
CA LYS A 42 2.74 -0.18 1.82
C LYS A 42 2.47 0.15 3.29
N ARG A 43 1.59 1.12 3.59
CA ARG A 43 1.18 1.45 4.96
C ARG A 43 0.40 0.31 5.61
N ALA A 44 -0.51 -0.33 4.88
CA ALA A 44 -1.27 -1.47 5.35
C ALA A 44 -0.35 -2.64 5.72
N ILE A 45 0.60 -3.01 4.86
CA ILE A 45 1.58 -4.07 5.16
C ILE A 45 2.36 -3.77 6.45
N ARG A 46 2.88 -2.55 6.59
CA ARG A 46 3.62 -2.16 7.81
C ARG A 46 2.77 -2.30 9.06
N THR A 47 1.50 -1.95 8.98
CA THR A 47 0.54 -2.09 10.09
C THR A 47 0.32 -3.55 10.44
N VAL A 48 0.05 -4.40 9.45
CA VAL A 48 -0.09 -5.86 9.65
C VAL A 48 1.16 -6.45 10.31
N GLN A 49 2.35 -6.07 9.85
CA GLN A 49 3.60 -6.57 10.40
C GLN A 49 3.80 -6.13 11.86
N ARG A 50 3.48 -4.89 12.21
CA ARG A 50 3.51 -4.40 13.60
C ARG A 50 2.59 -5.21 14.51
N THR A 51 1.36 -5.46 14.05
CA THR A 51 0.39 -6.29 14.79
C THR A 51 0.90 -7.71 14.98
N ARG A 52 1.44 -8.33 13.91
CA ARG A 52 2.05 -9.66 14.00
C ARG A 52 3.22 -9.70 14.99
N ASN A 53 4.11 -8.71 14.95
CA ASN A 53 5.24 -8.66 15.88
C ASN A 53 4.75 -8.56 17.32
N ARG A 54 3.70 -7.76 17.59
CA ARG A 54 3.11 -7.65 18.93
C ARG A 54 2.49 -8.97 19.38
N LEU A 55 1.74 -9.66 18.52
CA LEU A 55 1.15 -10.96 18.83
C LEU A 55 2.22 -12.03 19.13
N ARG A 56 3.32 -12.06 18.35
CA ARG A 56 4.47 -12.94 18.62
C ARG A 56 5.08 -12.67 19.99
N ALA A 57 5.28 -11.40 20.35
CA ALA A 57 5.84 -11.02 21.64
C ALA A 57 4.94 -11.45 22.83
N LEU A 58 3.63 -11.58 22.60
CA LEU A 58 2.67 -12.08 23.59
C LEU A 58 2.53 -13.61 23.59
N GLY A 59 3.27 -14.34 22.75
CA GLY A 59 3.23 -15.80 22.69
C GLY A 59 2.00 -16.38 21.98
N VAL A 60 1.22 -15.56 21.25
CA VAL A 60 -0.01 -16.00 20.58
C VAL A 60 0.31 -16.51 19.16
N LYS A 61 -0.34 -17.61 18.75
CA LYS A 61 -0.25 -18.13 17.38
C LYS A 61 -0.82 -17.11 16.40
N LEU A 62 -0.05 -16.74 15.38
CA LEU A 62 -0.46 -15.73 14.41
C LEU A 62 -1.62 -16.22 13.53
N PRO A 63 -2.64 -15.37 13.29
CA PRO A 63 -3.66 -15.65 12.28
C PRO A 63 -3.04 -15.62 10.88
N GLY A 64 -3.41 -16.60 10.04
CA GLY A 64 -2.96 -16.69 8.65
C GLY A 64 -1.62 -17.40 8.42
N ASN A 65 -1.01 -18.02 9.44
CA ASN A 65 0.05 -19.01 9.21
C ASN A 65 -0.58 -20.32 8.66
N THR A 66 -0.96 -20.33 7.39
CA THR A 66 -1.48 -21.52 6.69
C THR A 66 -0.42 -22.59 6.39
N SER A 67 0.86 -22.37 6.74
CA SER A 67 1.87 -23.43 6.69
C SER A 67 1.84 -24.38 7.89
N ALA A 68 1.05 -24.11 8.94
CA ALA A 68 0.91 -24.97 10.12
C ALA A 68 -0.40 -25.79 10.15
N ALA A 69 -1.17 -25.80 9.07
CA ALA A 69 -2.39 -26.62 8.95
C ALA A 69 -2.14 -28.00 8.29
N LEU A 70 -0.93 -28.25 7.79
CA LEU A 70 -0.58 -29.49 7.07
C LEU A 70 0.17 -30.55 7.91
N THR A 71 0.44 -30.32 9.21
CA THR A 71 1.29 -31.22 10.03
C THR A 71 0.68 -31.68 11.36
N ARG A 72 -0.65 -31.78 11.47
CA ARG A 72 -1.28 -32.53 12.59
C ARG A 72 -2.48 -33.35 12.15
N ARG A 73 -2.24 -34.33 11.28
CA ARG A 73 -3.05 -35.55 11.19
C ARG A 73 -2.14 -36.67 10.71
N GLU A 74 -1.35 -37.23 11.63
CA GLU A 74 -0.90 -38.64 11.59
C GLU A 74 -0.08 -38.92 12.85
N GLY A 75 -0.65 -39.72 13.73
CA GLY A 75 -0.15 -39.99 15.08
C GLY A 75 -1.30 -40.48 15.94
N GLY A 76 -1.88 -41.63 15.55
CA GLY A 76 -3.10 -42.14 16.17
C GLY A 76 -3.47 -43.56 15.74
N LYS A 77 -2.53 -44.50 15.81
CA LYS A 77 -2.66 -45.80 16.51
C LYS A 77 -1.39 -46.61 16.36
#